data_AF-A0A832DTF9-F1
#
_entry.id   AF-A0A832DTF9-F1
#
_cell.length_a   1.000
_cell.length_b   1.000
_cell.length_c   1.000
_cell.angle_alpha   90.00
_cell.angle_beta   90.00
_cell.angle_gamma   90.00
#
_symmetry.space_group_name_H-M   'P 1'
#
loop_
_entity.id
_entity.type
_entity.pdbx_description
1 polymer ?
#
loop_
_entity_poly.entity_id
_entity_poly.type
_entity_poly.pdbx_seq_one_letter_code
_entity_poly.pdbx_strand_id
1 'polypeptide(L)'
;MLLAVGFVPSLVSLSAFKSRALRKGIWYKINPAARVLIDAALLYLKRGGRIKSQALIDALRRAAEEVLALTTPVHPLAKAVRYAEQSRFYYPRRGGIQRQYQAALERVRDRVAVRAGEAVKEVGRRGGRLAVNGVEVDLAVAAMPLPDLIAAFRDAPEEVVKAVERLDYNQVVVVGVALDKPAPDQHWVYVPDRRIVFHRYAWLSNYSPANAPPGRSALIAEITLPRGVEPDLERLKAEAVEGLMELGVARERDVLHVEAWLHRYGYPLYTLDHAQN
;
A
#
# COMPACT_ATOMS: atom_id res chain seq x y z
N MET A 1 10.25 -1.06 -24.59
CA MET A 1 10.38 -0.06 -25.68
C MET A 1 9.32 -0.16 -26.77
N LEU A 2 8.66 -1.30 -27.01
CA LEU A 2 7.66 -1.45 -28.09
C LEU A 2 6.26 -0.85 -27.82
N LEU A 3 5.95 -0.43 -26.58
CA LEU A 3 4.64 0.15 -26.24
C LEU A 3 4.63 1.68 -26.09
N ALA A 4 5.81 2.33 -26.10
CA ALA A 4 5.89 3.78 -25.96
C ALA A 4 5.76 4.53 -27.31
N VAL A 5 5.74 3.81 -28.43
CA VAL A 5 5.59 4.37 -29.78
C VAL A 5 4.57 3.48 -30.50
N GLY A 6 3.37 4.01 -30.74
CA GLY A 6 2.18 3.33 -31.27
C GLY A 6 2.40 1.95 -31.90
N PHE A 7 2.07 0.89 -31.14
CA PHE A 7 2.12 -0.49 -31.64
C PHE A 7 1.19 -0.64 -32.85
N VAL A 8 1.80 -0.92 -34.02
CA VAL A 8 1.12 -1.29 -35.26
C VAL A 8 1.29 -2.80 -35.49
N PRO A 9 0.20 -3.58 -35.55
CA PRO A 9 0.25 -4.99 -35.88
C PRO A 9 0.75 -5.17 -37.33
N SER A 10 1.98 -5.62 -37.48
CA SER A 10 2.63 -5.89 -38.77
C SER A 10 3.23 -7.29 -38.76
N LEU A 11 3.60 -7.79 -39.94
CA LEU A 11 4.21 -9.11 -40.05
C LEU A 11 5.47 -9.22 -39.17
N VAL A 12 6.28 -8.16 -39.17
CA VAL A 12 7.52 -8.07 -38.38
C VAL A 12 7.20 -8.04 -36.88
N SER A 13 6.28 -7.17 -36.45
CA SER A 13 5.99 -6.99 -35.02
C SER A 13 5.34 -8.24 -34.42
N LEU A 14 4.34 -8.83 -35.08
CA LEU A 14 3.68 -10.05 -34.63
C LEU A 14 4.61 -11.28 -34.65
N SER A 15 5.49 -11.38 -35.66
CA SER A 15 6.46 -12.50 -35.70
C SER A 15 7.46 -12.39 -34.55
N ALA A 16 7.95 -11.19 -34.25
CA ALA A 16 8.84 -10.96 -33.12
C ALA A 16 8.18 -11.34 -31.78
N PHE A 17 6.90 -11.02 -31.59
CA PHE A 17 6.14 -11.40 -30.40
C PHE A 17 6.02 -12.92 -30.25
N LYS A 18 5.56 -13.61 -31.30
CA LYS A 18 5.43 -15.06 -31.30
C LYS A 18 6.77 -15.75 -31.03
N SER A 19 7.84 -15.35 -31.74
CA SER A 19 9.18 -15.90 -31.51
C SER A 19 9.69 -15.67 -30.09
N ARG A 20 9.43 -14.50 -29.50
CA ARG A 20 9.83 -14.20 -28.11
C ARG A 20 9.08 -15.07 -27.10
N ALA A 21 7.78 -15.24 -27.27
CA ALA A 21 6.95 -16.07 -26.40
C ALA A 21 7.34 -17.56 -26.47
N LEU A 22 7.63 -18.06 -27.68
CA LEU A 22 8.12 -19.43 -27.89
C LEU A 22 9.48 -19.66 -27.23
N ARG A 23 10.45 -18.75 -27.42
CA ARG A 23 11.77 -18.84 -26.76
C ARG A 23 11.70 -18.87 -25.23
N LYS A 24 10.68 -18.24 -24.65
CA LYS A 24 10.46 -18.18 -23.20
C LYS A 24 9.60 -19.33 -22.68
N GLY A 25 9.15 -20.25 -23.53
CA GLY A 25 8.32 -21.39 -23.13
C GLY A 25 6.92 -21.02 -22.63
N ILE A 26 6.46 -19.79 -22.89
CA ILE A 26 5.17 -19.29 -22.38
C ILE A 26 4.07 -19.25 -23.43
N TRP A 27 4.37 -19.60 -24.69
CA TRP A 27 3.39 -19.50 -25.78
C TRP A 27 2.08 -20.22 -25.44
N TYR A 28 2.16 -21.42 -24.88
CA TYR A 28 1.00 -22.23 -24.49
C TYR A 28 0.25 -21.71 -23.25
N LYS A 29 0.84 -20.76 -22.50
CA LYS A 29 0.22 -20.15 -21.31
C LYS A 29 -0.65 -18.92 -21.65
N ILE A 30 -0.57 -18.43 -22.89
CA ILE A 30 -1.40 -17.32 -23.38
C ILE A 30 -2.79 -17.84 -23.73
N ASN A 31 -3.81 -16.98 -23.56
CA ASN A 31 -5.19 -17.24 -23.95
C ASN A 31 -5.28 -17.88 -25.35
N PRO A 32 -5.97 -19.03 -25.50
CA PRO A 32 -6.13 -19.71 -26.78
C PRO A 32 -6.65 -18.81 -27.91
N ALA A 33 -7.60 -17.91 -27.62
CA ALA A 33 -8.15 -16.97 -28.60
C ALA A 33 -7.10 -15.96 -29.08
N ALA A 34 -6.26 -15.46 -28.17
CA ALA A 34 -5.17 -14.55 -28.51
C ALA A 34 -4.11 -15.23 -29.40
N ARG A 35 -3.78 -16.50 -29.12
CA ARG A 35 -2.89 -17.30 -29.96
C ARG A 35 -3.42 -17.48 -31.39
N VAL A 36 -4.68 -17.90 -31.51
CA VAL A 36 -5.33 -18.11 -32.81
C VAL A 36 -5.40 -16.79 -33.59
N LEU A 37 -5.71 -15.68 -32.91
CA LEU A 37 -5.76 -14.36 -33.52
C LEU A 37 -4.40 -13.93 -34.09
N ILE A 38 -3.32 -14.10 -33.31
CA ILE A 38 -1.96 -13.78 -33.76
C ILE A 38 -1.55 -14.66 -34.96
N ASP A 39 -1.84 -15.96 -34.90
CA ASP A 39 -1.49 -16.91 -35.96
C ASP A 39 -2.26 -16.66 -37.26
N ALA A 40 -3.56 -16.37 -37.16
CA ALA A 40 -4.40 -16.00 -38.29
C ALA A 40 -3.93 -14.67 -38.92
N ALA A 41 -3.63 -13.66 -38.09
CA ALA A 41 -3.12 -12.38 -38.57
C ALA A 41 -1.75 -12.52 -39.25
N LEU A 42 -0.85 -13.34 -38.70
CA LEU A 42 0.44 -13.64 -39.32
C LEU A 42 0.27 -14.31 -40.69
N LEU A 43 -0.63 -15.30 -40.80
CA LEU A 43 -0.92 -15.97 -42.07
C LEU A 43 -1.48 -14.99 -43.10
N TYR A 44 -2.42 -14.14 -42.70
CA TYR A 44 -3.03 -13.13 -43.57
C TYR A 44 -2.00 -12.12 -44.08
N LEU A 45 -1.15 -11.59 -43.20
CA LEU A 45 -0.10 -10.64 -43.54
C LEU A 45 0.99 -11.27 -44.43
N LYS A 46 1.35 -12.54 -44.21
CA LYS A 46 2.29 -13.28 -45.09
C LYS A 46 1.80 -13.40 -46.52
N ARG A 47 0.48 -13.43 -46.72
CA ARG A 47 -0.16 -13.47 -48.05
C ARG A 47 -0.33 -12.09 -48.69
N GLY A 48 0.30 -11.05 -48.14
CA GLY A 48 0.21 -9.67 -48.63
C GLY A 48 -1.04 -8.91 -48.17
N GLY A 49 -1.82 -9.49 -47.25
CA GLY A 49 -2.98 -8.84 -46.64
C GLY A 49 -2.62 -7.57 -45.89
N ARG A 50 -3.57 -6.63 -45.78
CA ARG A 50 -3.42 -5.38 -45.03
C ARG A 50 -4.55 -5.25 -44.01
N ILE A 51 -4.20 -5.12 -42.73
CA ILE A 51 -5.18 -4.96 -41.66
C ILE A 51 -5.59 -3.49 -41.60
N LYS A 52 -6.84 -3.20 -41.94
CA LYS A 52 -7.43 -1.84 -41.86
C LYS A 52 -8.49 -1.69 -40.77
N SER A 53 -9.01 -2.81 -40.25
CA SER A 53 -10.05 -2.79 -39.22
C SER A 53 -9.47 -2.36 -37.87
N GLN A 54 -9.98 -1.26 -37.32
CA GLN A 54 -9.56 -0.76 -36.02
C GLN A 54 -9.84 -1.77 -34.90
N ALA A 55 -11.01 -2.41 -34.94
CA ALA A 55 -11.36 -3.45 -33.96
C ALA A 55 -10.38 -4.64 -33.97
N LEU A 56 -9.91 -5.04 -35.15
CA LEU A 56 -8.90 -6.10 -35.29
C LEU A 56 -7.51 -5.62 -34.82
N ILE A 57 -7.15 -4.38 -35.10
CA ILE A 57 -5.91 -3.76 -34.60
C ILE A 57 -5.90 -3.75 -33.07
N ASP A 58 -7.00 -3.35 -32.45
CA ASP A 58 -7.13 -3.28 -30.99
C ASP A 58 -7.12 -4.68 -30.35
N ALA A 59 -7.76 -5.66 -30.99
CA ALA A 59 -7.73 -7.05 -30.54
C ALA A 59 -6.30 -7.64 -30.60
N LEU A 60 -5.56 -7.37 -31.69
CA LEU A 60 -4.16 -7.79 -31.83
C LEU A 60 -3.24 -7.07 -30.83
N ARG A 61 -3.54 -5.81 -30.49
CA ARG A 61 -2.82 -5.06 -29.45
C ARG A 61 -3.01 -5.71 -28.08
N ARG A 62 -4.24 -6.01 -27.68
CA ARG A 62 -4.52 -6.70 -26.41
C ARG A 62 -3.83 -8.06 -26.33
N ALA A 63 -3.84 -8.83 -27.43
CA ALA A 63 -3.12 -10.10 -27.50
C ALA A 63 -1.59 -9.93 -27.35
N ALA A 64 -1.01 -8.88 -27.93
CA ALA A 64 0.41 -8.59 -27.78
C ALA A 64 0.76 -8.08 -26.37
N GLU A 65 -0.13 -7.34 -25.71
CA GLU A 65 0.03 -6.92 -24.31
C GLU A 65 0.05 -8.11 -23.34
N GLU A 66 -0.81 -9.11 -23.55
CA GLU A 66 -0.82 -10.34 -22.76
C GLU A 66 0.52 -11.10 -22.90
N VAL A 67 1.04 -11.21 -24.13
CA VAL A 67 2.37 -11.78 -24.38
C VAL A 67 3.47 -10.98 -23.67
N LEU A 68 3.38 -9.65 -23.67
CA LEU A 68 4.36 -8.78 -23.03
C LEU A 68 4.34 -8.88 -21.52
N ALA A 69 3.15 -8.94 -20.91
CA ALA A 69 2.99 -9.10 -19.47
C ALA A 69 3.67 -10.39 -18.98
N LEU A 70 3.60 -11.47 -19.78
CA LEU A 70 4.18 -12.76 -19.45
C LEU A 70 5.66 -12.91 -19.87
N THR A 71 6.18 -12.07 -20.77
CA THR A 71 7.58 -12.15 -21.29
C THR A 71 8.50 -11.02 -20.83
N THR A 72 7.99 -10.02 -20.11
CA THR A 72 8.77 -8.88 -19.64
C THR A 72 9.06 -9.06 -18.15
N PRO A 73 10.32 -8.94 -17.69
CA PRO A 73 10.62 -8.85 -16.26
C PRO A 73 9.79 -7.74 -15.62
N VAL A 74 9.46 -7.82 -14.32
CA VAL A 74 8.57 -6.85 -13.65
C VAL A 74 9.13 -5.41 -13.70
N HIS A 75 10.45 -5.25 -13.82
CA HIS A 75 11.16 -3.98 -13.69
C HIS A 75 10.85 -2.89 -14.76
N PRO A 76 10.64 -3.18 -16.07
CA PRO A 76 10.30 -2.17 -17.07
C PRO A 76 8.79 -1.84 -17.13
N LEU A 77 7.92 -2.68 -16.56
CA LEU A 77 6.47 -2.46 -16.52
C LEU A 77 6.09 -1.40 -15.48
N ALA A 78 6.77 -1.38 -14.34
CA ALA A 78 6.58 -0.37 -13.28
C ALA A 78 6.87 1.06 -13.75
N LYS A 79 7.73 1.24 -14.76
CA LYS A 79 8.08 2.56 -15.31
C LYS A 79 7.03 3.10 -16.29
N ALA A 80 6.14 2.25 -16.81
CA ALA A 80 5.17 2.61 -17.85
C ALA A 80 3.73 2.79 -17.32
N VAL A 81 3.41 2.30 -16.12
CA VAL A 81 2.05 2.29 -15.56
C VAL A 81 2.07 3.03 -14.22
N ARG A 82 1.37 4.17 -14.14
CA ARG A 82 0.73 4.84 -12.97
C ARG A 82 1.35 4.78 -11.54
N TYR A 83 2.58 4.28 -11.36
CA TYR A 83 3.31 4.12 -10.10
C TYR A 83 4.54 5.04 -10.02
N ALA A 84 4.71 5.95 -10.98
CA ALA A 84 5.84 6.88 -11.00
C ALA A 84 5.89 7.76 -9.74
N GLU A 85 4.75 8.12 -9.16
CA GLU A 85 4.69 8.95 -7.94
C GLU A 85 5.22 8.22 -6.69
N GLN A 86 5.14 6.89 -6.64
CA GLN A 86 5.73 6.09 -5.57
C GLN A 86 7.16 5.63 -5.89
N SER A 87 7.62 5.84 -7.13
CA SER A 87 9.00 5.51 -7.53
C SER A 87 10.03 6.46 -6.94
N ARG A 88 9.60 7.68 -6.53
CA ARG A 88 10.41 8.68 -5.85
C ARG A 88 9.56 9.39 -4.80
N PHE A 89 10.01 9.41 -3.57
CA PHE A 89 9.37 10.14 -2.48
C PHE A 89 10.41 10.85 -1.62
N TYR A 90 9.95 11.85 -0.86
CA TYR A 90 10.78 12.57 0.09
C TYR A 90 10.54 12.03 1.50
N TYR A 91 11.61 11.94 2.27
CA TYR A 91 11.58 11.59 3.68
C TYR A 91 12.40 12.59 4.49
N PRO A 92 11.97 13.01 5.69
CA PRO A 92 12.73 13.94 6.52
C PRO A 92 14.12 13.39 6.88
N ARG A 93 15.15 14.23 6.72
CA ARG A 93 16.53 13.84 7.05
C ARG A 93 16.71 13.42 8.51
N ARG A 94 15.91 13.95 9.44
CA ARG A 94 15.94 13.61 10.88
C ARG A 94 14.53 13.69 11.47
N GLY A 95 14.26 12.90 12.52
CA GLY A 95 13.01 12.93 13.28
C GLY A 95 11.84 12.17 12.65
N GLY A 96 12.10 11.36 11.61
CA GLY A 96 11.08 10.55 10.93
C GLY A 96 9.93 11.37 10.34
N ILE A 97 8.83 10.70 10.02
CA ILE A 97 7.63 11.33 9.45
C ILE A 97 7.04 12.38 10.41
N GLN A 98 7.17 12.17 11.74
CA GLN A 98 6.68 13.11 12.76
C GLN A 98 7.27 14.52 12.61
N ARG A 99 8.50 14.66 12.11
CA ARG A 99 9.12 15.96 11.89
C ARG A 99 8.30 16.87 10.97
N GLN A 100 7.55 16.31 10.02
CA GLN A 100 6.70 17.10 9.11
C GLN A 100 5.60 17.81 9.89
N TYR A 101 4.92 17.10 10.79
CA TYR A 101 3.84 17.64 11.63
C TYR A 101 4.37 18.62 12.68
N GLN A 102 5.52 18.31 13.30
CA GLN A 102 6.18 19.24 14.22
C GLN A 102 6.54 20.56 13.54
N ALA A 103 7.11 20.50 12.34
CA ALA A 103 7.46 21.71 11.57
C ALA A 103 6.23 22.51 11.11
N ALA A 104 5.08 21.85 10.89
CA ALA A 104 3.83 22.53 10.62
C ALA A 104 3.30 23.25 11.88
N LEU A 105 3.30 22.56 13.03
CA LEU A 105 2.89 23.15 14.30
C LEU A 105 3.79 24.33 14.73
N GLU A 106 5.10 24.20 14.56
CA GLU A 106 6.08 25.26 14.84
C GLU A 106 5.75 26.57 14.10
N ARG A 107 5.14 26.51 12.90
CA ARG A 107 4.77 27.69 12.11
C ARG A 107 3.52 28.43 12.60
N VAL A 108 2.68 27.77 13.39
CA VAL A 108 1.38 28.32 13.83
C VAL A 108 1.26 28.39 15.35
N ARG A 109 2.32 28.03 16.08
CA ARG A 109 2.36 27.92 17.56
C ARG A 109 1.93 29.18 18.31
N ASP A 110 2.08 30.35 17.69
CA ASP A 110 1.70 31.67 18.20
C ASP A 110 0.20 31.97 17.99
N ARG A 111 -0.47 31.19 17.14
CA ARG A 111 -1.87 31.36 16.74
C ARG A 111 -2.79 30.25 17.22
N VAL A 112 -2.22 29.17 17.76
CA VAL A 112 -2.98 27.99 18.20
C VAL A 112 -2.63 27.61 19.62
N ALA A 113 -3.63 27.21 20.40
CA ALA A 113 -3.43 26.53 21.67
C ALA A 113 -3.54 25.02 21.43
N VAL A 114 -2.49 24.26 21.79
CA VAL A 114 -2.49 22.80 21.69
C VAL A 114 -2.71 22.19 23.07
N ARG A 115 -3.76 21.38 23.19
CA ARG A 115 -4.03 20.57 24.38
C ARG A 115 -3.69 19.12 24.08
N ALA A 116 -2.57 18.65 24.60
CA ALA A 116 -2.13 17.26 24.46
C ALA A 116 -2.55 16.43 25.68
N GLY A 117 -2.69 15.12 25.51
CA GLY A 117 -3.09 14.21 26.60
C GLY A 117 -4.58 14.33 27.00
N GLU A 118 -5.38 15.04 26.22
CA GLU A 118 -6.81 15.23 26.47
C GLU A 118 -7.63 14.50 25.41
N ALA A 119 -8.35 13.45 25.82
CA ALA A 119 -9.30 12.77 24.95
C ALA A 119 -10.60 13.57 24.85
N VAL A 120 -11.17 13.68 23.64
CA VAL A 120 -12.53 14.19 23.47
C VAL A 120 -13.49 13.12 23.98
N LYS A 121 -14.17 13.41 25.08
CA LYS A 121 -15.12 12.48 25.73
C LYS A 121 -16.56 12.98 25.63
N GLU A 122 -16.73 14.26 25.34
CA GLU A 122 -18.04 14.88 25.29
C GLU A 122 -18.11 15.90 24.16
N VAL A 123 -19.10 15.74 23.29
CA VAL A 123 -19.52 16.72 22.29
C VAL A 123 -21.01 16.95 22.45
N GLY A 124 -21.43 18.21 22.49
CA GLY A 124 -22.84 18.55 22.68
C GLY A 124 -23.06 20.04 22.64
N ARG A 125 -24.12 20.51 23.31
CA ARG A 125 -24.42 21.94 23.43
C ARG A 125 -24.36 22.44 24.86
N ARG A 126 -23.78 23.61 25.06
CA ARG A 126 -23.77 24.37 26.31
C ARG A 126 -24.22 25.79 26.03
N GLY A 127 -25.24 26.28 26.75
CA GLY A 127 -25.80 27.62 26.50
C GLY A 127 -26.31 27.84 25.07
N GLY A 128 -26.71 26.77 24.37
CA GLY A 128 -27.10 26.80 22.96
C GLY A 128 -25.94 26.75 21.94
N ARG A 129 -24.69 26.91 22.39
CA ARG A 129 -23.48 26.82 21.56
C ARG A 129 -22.92 25.41 21.53
N LEU A 130 -22.21 25.07 20.46
CA LEU A 130 -21.47 23.80 20.37
C LEU A 130 -20.36 23.80 21.43
N ALA A 131 -20.18 22.68 22.11
CA ALA A 131 -19.14 22.51 23.11
C ALA A 131 -18.42 21.17 22.92
N VAL A 132 -17.10 21.19 23.11
CA VAL A 132 -16.22 20.00 23.10
C VAL A 132 -15.50 19.95 24.45
N ASN A 133 -15.69 18.86 25.20
CA ASN A 133 -15.24 18.74 26.60
C ASN A 133 -15.61 19.97 27.45
N GLY A 134 -16.80 20.53 27.23
CA GLY A 134 -17.30 21.71 27.93
C GLY A 134 -16.72 23.06 27.49
N VAL A 135 -15.80 23.09 26.52
CA VAL A 135 -15.29 24.32 25.88
C VAL A 135 -16.20 24.71 24.73
N GLU A 136 -16.83 25.89 24.84
CA GLU A 136 -17.69 26.43 23.78
C GLU A 136 -16.86 26.84 22.56
N VAL A 137 -17.33 26.47 21.37
CA VAL A 137 -16.71 26.77 20.09
C VAL A 137 -17.75 27.16 19.05
N ASP A 138 -17.38 28.02 18.10
CA ASP A 138 -18.25 28.36 16.97
C ASP A 138 -18.24 27.27 15.90
N LEU A 139 -17.12 26.55 15.76
CA LEU A 139 -16.92 25.47 14.79
C LEU A 139 -16.02 24.38 15.38
N ALA A 140 -16.34 23.12 15.11
CA ALA A 140 -15.46 21.98 15.39
C ALA A 140 -15.17 21.22 14.10
N VAL A 141 -13.89 20.88 13.89
CA VAL A 141 -13.46 20.00 12.80
C VAL A 141 -12.90 18.73 13.43
N ALA A 142 -13.60 17.61 13.22
CA ALA A 142 -13.18 16.32 13.76
C ALA A 142 -12.29 15.58 12.76
N ALA A 143 -11.08 15.24 13.20
CA ALA A 143 -10.14 14.38 12.47
C ALA A 143 -9.84 13.06 13.23
N MET A 144 -10.67 12.74 14.22
CA MET A 144 -10.61 11.49 15.00
C MET A 144 -11.48 10.41 14.34
N PRO A 145 -11.30 9.12 14.70
CA PRO A 145 -12.13 8.03 14.18
C PRO A 145 -13.61 8.29 14.43
N LEU A 146 -14.44 8.05 13.40
CA LEU A 146 -15.88 8.32 13.47
C LEU A 146 -16.59 7.53 14.59
N PRO A 147 -16.26 6.25 14.86
CA PRO A 147 -16.80 5.54 16.03
C PRO A 147 -16.55 6.25 17.37
N ASP A 148 -15.33 6.75 17.57
CA ASP A 148 -14.99 7.46 18.80
C ASP A 148 -15.67 8.83 18.88
N LEU A 149 -15.83 9.51 17.74
CA LEU A 149 -16.55 10.78 17.67
C LEU A 149 -18.02 10.59 18.07
N ILE A 150 -18.72 9.62 17.48
CA ILE A 150 -20.13 9.37 17.79
C ILE A 150 -20.30 8.93 19.25
N ALA A 151 -19.38 8.14 19.79
CA ALA A 151 -19.38 7.78 21.21
C ALA A 151 -19.21 8.98 22.16
N ALA A 152 -18.61 10.08 21.70
CA ALA A 152 -18.47 11.31 22.48
C ALA A 152 -19.75 12.19 22.47
N PHE A 153 -20.68 11.98 21.55
CA PHE A 153 -21.96 12.69 21.57
C PHE A 153 -22.90 12.09 22.62
N ARG A 154 -23.47 12.94 23.49
CA ARG A 154 -24.42 12.47 24.52
C ARG A 154 -25.76 12.00 23.93
N ASP A 155 -26.16 12.58 22.81
CA ASP A 155 -27.48 12.48 22.19
C ASP A 155 -27.37 12.22 20.67
N ALA A 156 -26.44 11.34 20.27
CA ALA A 156 -26.32 10.92 18.87
C ALA A 156 -27.64 10.25 18.41
N PRO A 157 -28.22 10.64 17.25
CA PRO A 157 -29.40 9.98 16.72
C PRO A 157 -29.16 8.49 16.49
N GLU A 158 -30.18 7.67 16.76
CA GLU A 158 -30.08 6.21 16.68
C GLU A 158 -29.66 5.74 15.29
N GLU A 159 -30.14 6.40 14.23
CA GLU A 159 -29.73 6.08 12.86
C GLU A 159 -28.23 6.30 12.61
N VAL A 160 -27.65 7.33 13.23
CA VAL A 160 -26.21 7.65 13.12
C VAL A 160 -25.38 6.63 13.88
N VAL A 161 -25.80 6.26 15.08
CA VAL A 161 -25.14 5.21 15.88
C VAL A 161 -25.12 3.89 15.10
N LYS A 162 -26.27 3.46 14.58
CA LYS A 162 -26.37 2.23 13.77
C LYS A 162 -25.53 2.29 12.50
N ALA A 163 -25.42 3.46 11.85
CA ALA A 163 -24.60 3.60 10.66
C ALA A 163 -23.10 3.39 10.96
N VAL A 164 -22.64 4.00 12.05
CA VAL A 164 -21.24 3.90 12.48
C VAL A 164 -20.88 2.52 13.02
N GLU A 165 -21.81 1.80 13.65
CA GLU A 165 -21.59 0.41 14.08
C GLU A 165 -21.28 -0.54 12.92
N ARG A 166 -21.86 -0.26 11.74
CA ARG A 166 -21.64 -1.03 10.50
C ARG A 166 -20.31 -0.71 9.80
N LEU A 167 -19.61 0.36 10.21
CA LEU A 167 -18.28 0.64 9.70
C LEU A 167 -17.30 -0.42 10.21
N ASP A 168 -16.46 -0.89 9.31
CA ASP A 168 -15.46 -1.91 9.61
C ASP A 168 -14.04 -1.40 9.37
N TYR A 169 -13.08 -2.00 10.06
CA TYR A 169 -11.67 -1.64 9.96
C TYR A 169 -10.78 -2.81 10.32
N ASN A 170 -9.54 -2.79 9.83
CA ASN A 170 -8.48 -3.61 10.36
C ASN A 170 -7.63 -2.82 11.34
N GLN A 171 -7.21 -3.51 12.40
CA GLN A 171 -6.12 -3.13 13.28
C GLN A 171 -4.77 -3.41 12.58
N VAL A 172 -3.74 -2.67 12.97
CA VAL A 172 -2.36 -2.92 12.49
C VAL A 172 -1.41 -2.96 13.67
N VAL A 173 -0.73 -4.09 13.84
CA VAL A 173 0.44 -4.19 14.73
C VAL A 173 1.67 -3.90 13.90
N VAL A 174 2.50 -2.98 14.38
CA VAL A 174 3.80 -2.66 13.77
C VAL A 174 4.87 -3.18 14.70
N VAL A 175 5.73 -4.05 14.17
CA VAL A 175 6.89 -4.59 14.89
C VAL A 175 8.15 -3.92 14.36
N GLY A 176 8.80 -3.10 15.19
CA GLY A 176 10.10 -2.53 14.90
C GLY A 176 11.22 -3.50 15.26
N VAL A 177 12.17 -3.72 14.34
CA VAL A 177 13.32 -4.60 14.55
C VAL A 177 14.60 -3.84 14.23
N ALA A 178 15.51 -3.76 15.21
CA ALA A 178 16.86 -3.26 15.03
C ALA A 178 17.83 -4.42 14.79
N LEU A 179 18.72 -4.28 13.80
CA LEU A 179 19.65 -5.32 13.39
C LEU A 179 21.11 -4.82 13.40
N ASP A 180 22.04 -5.68 13.84
CA ASP A 180 23.49 -5.47 13.83
C ASP A 180 24.11 -5.79 12.47
N LYS A 181 23.49 -5.26 11.42
CA LYS A 181 23.95 -5.39 10.04
C LYS A 181 23.43 -4.22 9.19
N PRO A 182 24.10 -3.88 8.09
CA PRO A 182 23.58 -2.90 7.15
C PRO A 182 22.30 -3.41 6.48
N ALA A 183 21.42 -2.47 6.12
CA ALA A 183 20.25 -2.75 5.30
C ALA A 183 20.68 -3.05 3.85
N PRO A 184 19.96 -3.93 3.13
CA PRO A 184 20.09 -4.05 1.68
C PRO A 184 19.53 -2.81 0.97
N ASP A 185 19.81 -2.65 -0.32
CA ASP A 185 19.27 -1.55 -1.14
C ASP A 185 17.78 -1.79 -1.51
N GLN A 186 16.90 -1.61 -0.52
CA GLN A 186 15.46 -1.87 -0.62
C GLN A 186 14.66 -0.86 0.23
N HIS A 187 13.48 -0.47 -0.23
CA HIS A 187 12.60 0.41 0.55
C HIS A 187 11.61 -0.35 1.43
N TRP A 188 10.71 -1.10 0.79
CA TRP A 188 9.76 -1.99 1.42
C TRP A 188 9.54 -3.22 0.55
N VAL A 189 9.10 -4.30 1.17
CA VAL A 189 8.87 -5.59 0.54
C VAL A 189 7.51 -6.10 1.00
N TYR A 190 6.69 -6.51 0.04
CA TYR A 190 5.42 -7.19 0.31
C TYR A 190 5.66 -8.69 0.43
N VAL A 191 4.99 -9.31 1.39
CA VAL A 191 5.11 -10.74 1.70
C VAL A 191 3.73 -11.37 1.53
N PRO A 192 3.47 -12.03 0.39
CA PRO A 192 2.19 -12.70 0.13
C PRO A 192 2.13 -14.13 0.73
N ASP A 193 3.21 -14.59 1.36
CA ASP A 193 3.29 -15.92 1.95
C ASP A 193 2.50 -15.99 3.25
N ARG A 194 1.44 -16.81 3.28
CA ARG A 194 0.53 -16.95 4.42
C ARG A 194 1.16 -17.57 5.66
N ARG A 195 2.35 -18.16 5.54
CA ARG A 195 3.10 -18.70 6.69
C ARG A 195 3.77 -17.58 7.49
N ILE A 196 3.99 -16.43 6.87
CA ILE A 196 4.62 -15.26 7.49
C ILE A 196 3.51 -14.36 8.05
N VAL A 197 3.62 -13.99 9.33
CA VAL A 197 2.57 -13.24 10.05
C VAL A 197 2.37 -11.81 9.52
N PHE A 198 3.42 -11.19 8.99
CA PHE A 198 3.37 -9.84 8.43
C PHE A 198 3.22 -9.85 6.91
N HIS A 199 2.44 -8.90 6.40
CA HIS A 199 2.18 -8.77 4.97
C HIS A 199 3.14 -7.79 4.26
N ARG A 200 3.90 -7.01 5.05
CA ARG A 200 4.88 -6.05 4.55
C ARG A 200 5.97 -5.80 5.60
N TYR A 201 7.20 -5.56 5.13
CA TYR A 201 8.23 -4.93 5.95
C TYR A 201 8.94 -3.81 5.18
N ALA A 202 9.51 -2.84 5.91
CA ALA A 202 10.15 -1.65 5.34
C ALA A 202 11.44 -1.29 6.07
N TRP A 203 12.51 -1.05 5.33
CA TRP A 203 13.83 -0.68 5.86
C TRP A 203 13.88 0.82 6.18
N LEU A 204 13.40 1.22 7.35
CA LEU A 204 13.33 2.64 7.74
C LEU A 204 14.72 3.30 7.77
N SER A 205 15.75 2.53 8.08
CA SER A 205 17.15 2.96 7.99
C SER A 205 17.59 3.43 6.59
N ASN A 206 16.96 2.93 5.52
CA ASN A 206 17.24 3.39 4.15
C ASN A 206 16.55 4.71 3.80
N TYR A 207 15.54 5.14 4.57
CA TYR A 207 14.83 6.38 4.29
C TYR A 207 15.61 7.59 4.79
N SER A 208 16.43 7.40 5.82
CA SER A 208 17.40 8.38 6.27
C SER A 208 18.54 7.71 7.05
N PRO A 209 19.81 8.13 6.84
CA PRO A 209 20.93 7.66 7.65
C PRO A 209 20.83 8.05 9.13
N ALA A 210 19.90 8.94 9.51
CA ALA A 210 19.64 9.28 10.90
C ALA A 210 18.66 8.31 11.60
N ASN A 211 18.06 7.36 10.88
CA ASN A 211 17.10 6.41 11.43
C ASN A 211 17.77 5.16 12.05
N ALA A 212 19.08 4.97 11.87
CA ALA A 212 19.86 3.93 12.53
C ALA A 212 21.33 4.37 12.70
N PRO A 213 22.06 3.84 13.69
CA PRO A 213 23.50 4.05 13.79
C PRO A 213 24.26 3.51 12.56
N PRO A 214 25.46 4.04 12.24
CA PRO A 214 26.28 3.51 11.15
C PRO A 214 26.55 2.01 11.28
N GLY A 215 26.47 1.29 10.16
CA GLY A 215 26.70 -0.17 10.10
C GLY A 215 25.52 -1.02 10.60
N ARG A 216 24.48 -0.41 11.16
CA ARG A 216 23.27 -1.06 11.66
C ARG A 216 22.06 -0.69 10.80
N SER A 217 20.98 -1.41 11.01
CA SER A 217 19.72 -1.15 10.31
C SER A 217 18.54 -1.26 11.25
N ALA A 218 17.46 -0.64 10.82
CA ALA A 218 16.15 -0.72 11.44
C ALA A 218 15.11 -0.93 10.35
N LEU A 219 14.18 -1.84 10.63
CA LEU A 219 13.00 -2.09 9.80
C LEU A 219 11.74 -2.11 10.66
N ILE A 220 10.60 -1.97 10.01
CA ILE A 220 9.29 -2.30 10.59
C ILE A 220 8.64 -3.42 9.79
N ALA A 221 7.95 -4.34 10.47
CA ALA A 221 7.07 -5.34 9.89
C ALA A 221 5.62 -5.04 10.30
N GLU A 222 4.69 -5.15 9.37
CA GLU A 222 3.29 -4.79 9.58
C GLU A 222 2.40 -6.03 9.54
N ILE A 223 1.62 -6.22 10.60
CA ILE A 223 0.69 -7.33 10.79
C ILE A 223 -0.71 -6.75 10.84
N THR A 224 -1.61 -7.25 9.99
CA THR A 224 -2.99 -6.79 9.91
C THR A 224 -3.86 -7.74 10.70
N LEU A 225 -4.68 -7.20 11.60
CA LEU A 225 -5.62 -7.96 12.41
C LEU A 225 -7.05 -7.46 12.16
N PRO A 226 -8.06 -8.32 12.12
CA PRO A 226 -9.46 -7.90 12.09
C PRO A 226 -9.84 -7.05 13.31
N ARG A 227 -10.88 -6.22 13.16
CA ARG A 227 -11.52 -5.51 14.28
C ARG A 227 -11.87 -6.47 15.42
N GLY A 228 -11.55 -6.07 16.64
CA GLY A 228 -11.96 -6.77 17.87
C GLY A 228 -11.03 -7.91 18.27
N VAL A 229 -9.98 -8.19 17.50
CA VAL A 229 -8.94 -9.13 17.90
C VAL A 229 -7.98 -8.43 18.86
N GLU A 230 -7.85 -8.97 20.07
CA GLU A 230 -6.86 -8.51 21.04
C GLU A 230 -5.50 -9.17 20.71
N PRO A 231 -4.45 -8.40 20.39
CA PRO A 231 -3.16 -8.97 20.03
C PRO A 231 -2.33 -9.36 21.26
N ASP A 232 -1.68 -10.51 21.18
CA ASP A 232 -0.52 -10.82 22.03
C ASP A 232 0.73 -10.23 21.37
N LEU A 233 1.13 -9.03 21.79
CA LEU A 233 2.26 -8.32 21.18
C LEU A 233 3.59 -9.06 21.37
N GLU A 234 3.80 -9.75 22.49
CA GLU A 234 5.04 -10.52 22.72
C GLU A 234 5.13 -11.68 21.75
N ARG A 235 4.03 -12.41 21.57
CA ARG A 235 3.94 -13.48 20.56
C ARG A 235 4.15 -12.93 19.15
N LEU A 236 3.50 -11.84 18.79
CA LEU A 236 3.62 -11.25 17.44
C LEU A 236 5.03 -10.72 17.16
N LYS A 237 5.76 -10.23 18.17
CA LYS A 237 7.19 -9.89 18.03
C LYS A 237 8.01 -11.13 17.67
N ALA A 238 7.82 -12.23 18.39
CA ALA A 238 8.53 -13.49 18.14
C ALA A 238 8.21 -14.03 16.73
N GLU A 239 6.94 -14.12 16.36
CA GLU A 239 6.49 -14.58 15.03
C GLU A 239 7.02 -13.67 13.90
N ALA A 240 7.12 -12.35 14.13
CA ALA A 240 7.70 -11.44 13.15
C ALA A 240 9.21 -11.66 12.97
N VAL A 241 9.96 -11.89 14.06
CA VAL A 241 11.40 -12.22 13.98
C VAL A 241 11.60 -13.55 13.26
N GLU A 242 10.82 -14.58 13.59
CA GLU A 242 10.84 -15.87 12.91
C GLU A 242 10.56 -15.70 11.41
N GLY A 243 9.52 -14.95 11.05
CA GLY A 243 9.21 -14.69 9.65
C GLY A 243 10.33 -13.95 8.90
N LEU A 244 11.03 -13.02 9.55
CA LEU A 244 12.21 -12.36 8.97
C LEU A 244 13.38 -13.34 8.79
N MET A 245 13.54 -14.32 9.69
CA MET A 245 14.55 -15.36 9.57
C MET A 245 14.22 -16.35 8.45
N GLU A 246 12.96 -16.80 8.34
CA GLU A 246 12.50 -17.68 7.26
C GLU A 246 12.69 -17.06 5.88
N LEU A 247 12.47 -15.75 5.76
CA LEU A 247 12.70 -14.99 4.53
C LEU A 247 14.19 -14.71 4.26
N GLY A 248 15.09 -15.06 5.18
CA GLY A 248 16.53 -14.79 5.07
C GLY A 248 16.90 -13.31 5.25
N VAL A 249 16.01 -12.50 5.82
CA VAL A 249 16.19 -11.06 6.04
C VAL A 249 17.14 -10.82 7.21
N ALA A 250 16.95 -11.57 8.30
CA ALA A 250 17.74 -11.50 9.52
C ALA A 250 18.20 -12.89 9.97
N ARG A 251 19.23 -12.93 10.81
CA ARG A 251 19.58 -14.09 11.64
C ARG A 251 19.34 -13.72 13.09
N GLU A 252 19.09 -14.71 13.94
CA GLU A 252 18.89 -14.50 15.38
C GLU A 252 19.98 -13.63 16.01
N ARG A 253 21.26 -13.94 15.74
CA ARG A 253 22.41 -13.17 16.22
C ARG A 253 22.48 -11.72 15.74
N ASP A 254 21.75 -11.38 14.67
CA ASP A 254 21.73 -10.02 14.13
C ASP A 254 20.71 -9.16 14.91
N VAL A 255 19.76 -9.74 15.65
CA VAL A 255 18.67 -9.00 16.29
C VAL A 255 19.16 -8.30 17.56
N LEU A 256 19.10 -6.97 17.56
CA LEU A 256 19.53 -6.13 18.68
C LEU A 256 18.37 -5.73 19.60
N HIS A 257 17.21 -5.48 19.02
CA HIS A 257 16.04 -5.00 19.74
C HIS A 257 14.78 -5.22 18.91
N VAL A 258 13.68 -5.53 19.60
CA VAL A 258 12.36 -5.74 19.00
C VAL A 258 11.32 -5.06 19.86
N GLU A 259 10.47 -4.25 19.25
CA GLU A 259 9.38 -3.54 19.91
C GLU A 259 8.12 -3.63 19.06
N ALA A 260 6.94 -3.62 19.68
CA ALA A 260 5.68 -3.67 18.95
C ALA A 260 4.68 -2.67 19.49
N TRP A 261 3.90 -2.07 18.59
CA TRP A 261 2.80 -1.19 18.96
C TRP A 261 1.57 -1.45 18.10
N LEU A 262 0.40 -1.32 18.72
CA LEU A 262 -0.90 -1.51 18.08
C LEU A 262 -1.48 -0.17 17.64
N HIS A 263 -1.91 -0.12 16.38
CA HIS A 263 -2.83 0.89 15.87
C HIS A 263 -4.22 0.28 15.77
N ARG A 264 -5.14 0.71 16.63
CA ARG A 264 -6.53 0.20 16.66
C ARG A 264 -7.23 0.45 15.32
N TYR A 265 -7.24 1.70 14.86
CA TYR A 265 -7.78 2.08 13.57
C TYR A 265 -6.66 2.11 12.53
N GLY A 266 -6.36 0.95 11.94
CA GLY A 266 -5.30 0.80 10.95
C GLY A 266 -5.77 1.12 9.53
N TYR A 267 -6.68 0.29 9.00
CA TYR A 267 -7.24 0.45 7.66
C TYR A 267 -8.76 0.48 7.70
N PRO A 268 -9.45 1.53 7.22
CA PRO A 268 -10.89 1.48 7.01
C PRO A 268 -11.22 0.44 5.93
N LEU A 269 -12.24 -0.37 6.17
CA LEU A 269 -12.70 -1.37 5.22
C LEU A 269 -13.94 -0.87 4.49
N TYR A 270 -13.82 -0.75 3.17
CA TYR A 270 -14.94 -0.40 2.30
C TYR A 270 -15.79 -1.65 2.02
N THR A 271 -16.69 -1.97 2.95
CA THR A 271 -17.71 -3.00 2.77
C THR A 271 -18.69 -2.61 1.65
N LEU A 272 -19.49 -3.55 1.16
CA LEU A 272 -20.44 -3.31 0.07
C LEU A 272 -21.47 -2.22 0.38
N ASP A 273 -21.80 -2.05 1.66
CA ASP A 273 -22.71 -1.07 2.22
C ASP A 273 -22.01 0.20 2.71
N HIS A 274 -20.68 0.30 2.62
CA HIS A 274 -19.93 1.45 3.17
C HIS A 274 -20.42 2.81 2.64
N ALA A 275 -20.86 2.90 1.39
CA ALA A 275 -21.35 4.19 0.84
C ALA A 275 -22.70 4.63 1.43
N GLN A 276 -23.45 3.70 2.04
CA GLN A 276 -24.75 3.95 2.68
C GLN A 276 -24.62 4.16 4.21
N ASN A 277 -23.47 3.78 4.77
CA ASN A 277 -23.10 3.93 6.18
C ASN A 277 -22.43 5.30 6.41
#